data_AF-A0A5J4PLU3-F1
#
_entry.id   AF-A0A5J4PLU3-F1
#
_cell.length_a   1.000
_cell.length_b   1.000
_cell.length_c   1.000
_cell.angle_alpha   90.00
_cell.angle_beta   90.00
_cell.angle_gamma   90.00
#
_symmetry.space_group_name_H-M   'P 1'
#
loop_
_entity.id
_entity.type
_entity.pdbx_description
1 polymer ?
#
loop_
_entity_poly.entity_id
_entity_poly.type
_entity_poly.pdbx_seq_one_letter_code
_entity_poly.pdbx_strand_id
1 'polypeptide(L)'
;ALDYVSAIGMKQITTHDHELAAYALHHLREIEGIRIFGEAEHRSSVISFLVGNIHHFDMGTLLDHLGIAVRTGHHCTQPLMQHLGIEGTVRASFAFYNTREEVDALASGIKQVSRMF
;
A
#
# COMPACT_ATOMS: atom_id res chain seq x y z
N ALA A 1 -9.38 -16.53 16.99
CA ALA A 1 -9.22 -15.65 15.80
C ALA A 1 -10.55 -15.46 15.08
N LEU A 2 -11.23 -16.54 14.64
CA LEU A 2 -12.54 -16.44 13.98
C LEU A 2 -13.62 -15.81 14.87
N ASP A 3 -13.63 -16.10 16.17
CA ASP A 3 -14.59 -15.49 17.11
C ASP A 3 -14.42 -13.97 17.21
N TYR A 4 -13.17 -13.48 17.17
CA TYR A 4 -12.86 -12.06 17.21
C TYR A 4 -13.37 -11.34 15.95
N VAL A 5 -13.09 -11.91 14.77
CA VAL A 5 -13.56 -11.38 13.49
C VAL A 5 -15.09 -11.42 13.42
N SER A 6 -15.70 -12.51 13.89
CA SER A 6 -17.16 -12.66 13.95
C SER A 6 -17.80 -11.65 14.90
N ALA A 7 -17.17 -11.36 16.04
CA ALA A 7 -17.64 -10.40 17.02
C ALA A 7 -17.64 -8.95 16.49
N ILE A 8 -16.65 -8.57 15.68
CA ILE A 8 -16.64 -7.28 14.96
C ILE A 8 -17.68 -7.29 13.83
N GLY A 9 -17.77 -8.41 13.11
CA GLY A 9 -18.70 -8.63 12.02
C GLY A 9 -18.10 -8.29 10.65
N MET A 10 -18.17 -9.26 9.73
CA MET A 10 -17.57 -9.16 8.39
C MET A 10 -18.05 -7.96 7.58
N LYS A 11 -19.33 -7.58 7.71
CA LYS A 11 -19.87 -6.42 7.00
C LYS A 11 -19.18 -5.11 7.41
N GLN A 12 -18.96 -4.93 8.72
CA GLN A 12 -18.30 -3.73 9.24
C GLN A 12 -16.83 -3.69 8.80
N ILE A 13 -16.14 -4.83 8.87
CA ILE A 13 -14.77 -4.99 8.39
C ILE A 13 -14.67 -4.62 6.91
N THR A 14 -15.51 -5.20 6.06
CA THR A 14 -15.49 -4.92 4.61
C THR A 14 -15.77 -3.46 4.30
N THR A 15 -16.73 -2.82 5.00
CA THR A 15 -17.01 -1.40 4.82
C THR A 15 -15.80 -0.53 5.20
N HIS A 16 -15.20 -0.76 6.37
CA HIS A 16 -14.01 -0.02 6.81
C HIS A 16 -12.82 -0.22 5.88
N ASP A 17 -12.53 -1.46 5.50
CA ASP A 17 -11.43 -1.78 4.57
C ASP A 17 -11.62 -1.07 3.22
N HIS A 18 -12.85 -1.03 2.68
CA HIS A 18 -13.15 -0.32 1.45
C HIS A 18 -12.96 1.20 1.59
N GLU A 19 -13.45 1.80 2.67
CA GLU A 19 -13.30 3.23 2.93
C GLU A 19 -11.83 3.62 3.10
N LEU A 20 -11.06 2.83 3.85
CA LEU A 20 -9.64 3.06 4.07
C LEU A 20 -8.83 2.88 2.79
N ALA A 21 -9.15 1.87 1.98
CA ALA A 21 -8.52 1.65 0.68
C ALA A 21 -8.77 2.81 -0.28
N ALA A 22 -10.02 3.32 -0.33
CA ALA A 22 -10.38 4.47 -1.15
C ALA A 22 -9.65 5.74 -0.70
N TYR A 23 -9.59 5.98 0.62
CA TYR A 23 -8.84 7.09 1.21
C TYR A 23 -7.35 7.00 0.87
N ALA A 24 -6.72 5.85 1.07
CA ALA A 24 -5.32 5.62 0.72
C ALA A 24 -5.05 5.80 -0.78
N LEU A 25 -5.90 5.26 -1.66
CA LEU A 25 -5.74 5.46 -3.10
C LEU A 25 -5.81 6.93 -3.50
N HIS A 26 -6.73 7.69 -2.91
CA HIS A 26 -6.84 9.12 -3.15
C HIS A 26 -5.55 9.85 -2.77
N HIS A 27 -5.07 9.69 -1.53
CA HIS A 27 -3.87 10.37 -1.04
C HIS A 27 -2.59 9.94 -1.74
N LEU A 28 -2.45 8.65 -2.03
CA LEU A 28 -1.28 8.13 -2.72
C LEU A 28 -1.19 8.69 -4.15
N ARG A 29 -2.32 8.83 -4.87
CA ARG A 29 -2.35 9.41 -6.24
C ARG A 29 -1.90 10.87 -6.31
N GLU A 30 -1.94 11.61 -5.21
CA GLU A 30 -1.42 12.99 -5.17
C GLU A 30 0.11 13.06 -5.13
N ILE A 31 0.80 11.93 -4.95
CA ILE A 31 2.26 11.87 -4.89
C ILE A 31 2.81 11.91 -6.32
N GLU A 32 3.63 12.93 -6.60
CA GLU A 32 4.30 13.05 -7.89
C GLU A 32 5.16 11.82 -8.20
N GLY A 33 5.07 11.33 -9.43
CA GLY A 33 5.82 10.16 -9.90
C GLY A 33 5.30 8.82 -9.38
N ILE A 34 4.21 8.78 -8.60
CA ILE A 34 3.63 7.51 -8.18
C ILE A 34 3.01 6.76 -9.36
N ARG A 35 3.22 5.44 -9.37
CA ARG A 35 2.55 4.52 -10.29
C ARG A 35 1.91 3.40 -9.47
N ILE A 36 0.59 3.32 -9.51
CA ILE A 36 -0.19 2.30 -8.81
C ILE A 36 -0.43 1.10 -9.73
N PHE A 37 -0.34 -0.11 -9.17
CA PHE A 37 -0.56 -1.36 -9.87
C PHE A 37 -1.83 -2.04 -9.37
N GLY A 38 -2.74 -2.32 -10.32
CA GLY A 38 -4.08 -2.85 -10.06
C GLY A 38 -5.06 -1.74 -9.69
N GLU A 39 -6.07 -1.54 -10.53
CA GLU A 39 -7.11 -0.51 -10.38
C GLU A 39 -8.51 -1.08 -10.67
N ALA A 40 -8.73 -2.36 -10.34
CA ALA A 40 -10.04 -2.97 -10.47
C ALA A 40 -11.10 -2.21 -9.65
N GLU A 41 -12.30 -2.12 -10.20
CA GLU A 41 -13.47 -1.48 -9.54
C GLU A 41 -13.76 -2.12 -8.18
N HIS A 42 -13.67 -3.45 -8.11
CA HIS A 42 -13.74 -4.21 -6.87
C HIS A 42 -12.35 -4.70 -6.50
N ARG A 43 -11.80 -4.18 -5.41
CA ARG A 43 -10.47 -4.52 -4.92
C ARG A 43 -10.45 -4.67 -3.41
N SER A 44 -9.48 -5.42 -2.90
CA SER A 44 -9.14 -5.40 -1.48
C SER A 44 -8.36 -4.15 -1.11
N SER A 45 -8.13 -3.98 0.19
CA SER A 45 -7.31 -2.94 0.82
C SER A 45 -5.80 -3.09 0.61
N VAL A 46 -5.40 -3.58 -0.57
CA VAL A 46 -4.00 -3.80 -0.97
C VAL A 46 -3.63 -2.87 -2.11
N ILE A 47 -2.55 -2.11 -1.91
CA ILE A 47 -2.05 -1.13 -2.87
C ILE A 47 -0.57 -1.43 -3.15
N SER A 48 -0.30 -1.86 -4.37
CA SER A 48 1.06 -2.02 -4.90
C SER A 48 1.44 -0.77 -5.69
N PHE A 49 2.63 -0.22 -5.47
CA PHE A 49 3.07 1.01 -6.13
C PHE A 49 4.59 1.06 -6.34
N LEU A 50 4.99 1.97 -7.23
CA LEU A 50 6.35 2.47 -7.43
C LEU A 50 6.32 4.00 -7.44
N VAL A 51 7.47 4.65 -7.21
CA VAL A 51 7.58 6.12 -7.21
C VAL A 51 8.83 6.53 -7.99
N GLY A 52 8.64 7.23 -9.11
CA GLY A 52 9.73 7.68 -9.99
C GLY A 52 10.65 6.52 -10.38
N ASN A 53 11.96 6.76 -10.25
CA ASN A 53 13.01 5.77 -10.50
C ASN A 53 13.56 5.14 -9.21
N ILE A 54 12.86 5.28 -8.08
CA ILE A 54 13.31 4.77 -6.79
C ILE A 54 13.13 3.26 -6.78
N HIS A 55 14.21 2.53 -6.50
CA HIS A 55 14.14 1.08 -6.40
C HIS A 55 13.21 0.68 -5.25
N HIS A 56 12.34 -0.31 -5.45
CA HIS A 56 11.33 -0.65 -4.45
C HIS A 56 11.93 -1.07 -3.10
N PHE A 57 13.13 -1.68 -3.08
CA PHE A 57 13.84 -1.99 -1.84
C PHE A 57 14.24 -0.74 -1.06
N ASP A 58 14.80 0.27 -1.74
CA ASP A 58 15.24 1.51 -1.09
C ASP A 58 14.06 2.27 -0.48
N MET A 59 12.95 2.38 -1.23
CA MET A 59 11.71 2.96 -0.71
C MET A 59 11.23 2.22 0.55
N GLY A 60 11.22 0.88 0.53
CA GLY A 60 10.80 0.09 1.69
C GLY A 60 11.71 0.25 2.90
N THR A 61 13.03 0.23 2.69
CA THR A 61 14.02 0.42 3.77
C THR A 61 13.92 1.81 4.40
N LEU A 62 13.73 2.86 3.59
CA LEU A 62 13.59 4.21 4.11
C LEU A 62 12.25 4.42 4.83
N LEU A 63 11.16 3.81 4.37
CA LEU A 63 9.88 3.80 5.09
C LEU A 63 9.97 3.06 6.43
N ASP A 64 10.71 1.95 6.49
CA ASP A 64 10.95 1.22 7.75
C ASP A 64 11.68 2.09 8.78
N HIS A 65 12.66 2.89 8.36
CA HIS A 65 13.32 3.87 9.24
C HIS A 65 12.38 4.96 9.79
N LEU A 66 11.25 5.20 9.12
CA LEU A 66 10.18 6.09 9.59
C LEU A 66 9.12 5.36 10.43
N GLY A 67 9.32 4.07 10.71
CA GLY A 67 8.39 3.22 11.45
C GLY A 67 7.22 2.69 10.61
N ILE A 68 7.30 2.79 9.28
CA ILE A 68 6.22 2.40 8.36
C ILE A 68 6.55 1.04 7.73
N ALA A 69 5.86 -0.01 8.21
CA ALA A 69 6.04 -1.35 7.72
C ALA A 69 5.31 -1.58 6.38
N VAL A 70 6.08 -1.84 5.32
CA VAL A 70 5.60 -2.25 3.99
C VAL A 70 6.32 -3.51 3.53
N ARG A 71 5.80 -4.17 2.48
CA ARG A 71 6.53 -5.26 1.81
C ARG A 71 7.06 -4.80 0.47
N THR A 72 8.22 -5.31 0.08
CA THR A 72 8.86 -5.03 -1.21
C THR A 72 9.22 -6.31 -1.96
N GLY A 73 9.35 -6.22 -3.28
CA GLY A 73 9.74 -7.33 -4.16
C GLY A 73 8.59 -7.91 -4.98
N HIS A 74 8.67 -9.21 -5.30
CA HIS A 74 7.71 -9.87 -6.18
C HIS A 74 6.38 -10.25 -5.51
N HIS A 75 6.30 -10.22 -4.18
CA HIS A 75 5.12 -10.68 -3.41
C HIS A 75 4.67 -12.11 -3.74
N CYS A 76 5.63 -13.00 -4.05
CA CYS A 76 5.38 -14.37 -4.54
C CYS A 76 4.61 -14.43 -5.88
N THR A 77 4.64 -13.34 -6.67
CA THR A 77 3.93 -13.21 -7.95
C THR A 77 4.88 -12.85 -9.11
N GLN A 78 6.06 -13.47 -9.16
CA GLN A 78 7.09 -13.16 -10.15
C GLN A 78 6.59 -13.16 -11.63
N PRO A 79 5.73 -14.08 -12.08
CA PRO A 79 5.19 -14.02 -13.45
C PRO A 79 4.39 -12.74 -13.73
N LEU A 80 3.68 -12.19 -12.75
CA LEU A 80 2.96 -10.92 -12.89
C LEU A 80 3.93 -9.76 -13.04
N MET A 81 5.03 -9.75 -12.29
CA MET A 81 6.08 -8.72 -12.39
C MET A 81 6.71 -8.73 -13.78
N GLN A 82 7.01 -9.92 -14.31
CA GLN A 82 7.50 -10.11 -15.69
C GLN A 82 6.51 -9.58 -16.73
N HIS A 83 5.21 -9.89 -16.58
CA HIS A 83 4.17 -9.40 -17.48
C HIS A 83 4.04 -7.87 -17.44
N LEU A 84 4.21 -7.26 -16.26
CA LEU A 84 4.16 -5.81 -16.07
C LEU A 84 5.46 -5.09 -16.46
N GLY A 85 6.52 -5.83 -16.77
CA GLY A 85 7.84 -5.28 -17.13
C GLY A 85 8.53 -4.57 -15.97
N ILE A 86 8.34 -5.04 -14.73
CA ILE A 86 8.94 -4.47 -13.52
C ILE A 86 9.65 -5.54 -12.69
N GLU A 87 10.63 -5.15 -11.89
CA GLU A 87 11.36 -6.07 -11.01
C GLU A 87 10.61 -6.35 -9.69
N GLY A 88 9.69 -5.49 -9.29
CA GLY A 88 8.94 -5.63 -8.06
C GLY A 88 8.17 -4.36 -7.72
N THR A 89 7.46 -4.37 -6.61
CA THR A 89 6.73 -3.19 -6.11
C THR A 89 6.92 -3.03 -4.61
N VAL A 90 6.65 -1.83 -4.11
CA VAL A 90 6.27 -1.62 -2.71
C VAL A 90 4.79 -1.96 -2.57
N ARG A 91 4.40 -2.60 -1.47
CA ARG A 91 3.02 -2.97 -1.19
C ARG A 91 2.63 -2.57 0.23
N ALA A 92 1.66 -1.66 0.32
CA ALA A 92 0.90 -1.39 1.53
C ALA A 92 -0.35 -2.27 1.53
N SER A 93 -0.64 -2.93 2.64
CA SER A 93 -1.79 -3.84 2.78
C SER A 93 -2.45 -3.55 4.11
N PHE A 94 -3.65 -2.98 4.05
CA PHE A 94 -4.37 -2.56 5.25
C PHE A 94 -5.33 -3.65 5.73
N ALA A 95 -5.67 -3.58 7.01
CA ALA A 95 -6.72 -4.37 7.64
C ALA A 95 -7.63 -3.47 8.48
N PHE A 96 -8.69 -4.05 9.03
CA PHE A 96 -9.72 -3.33 9.78
C PHE A 96 -9.23 -2.55 11.01
N TYR A 97 -8.04 -2.86 11.51
CA TYR A 97 -7.45 -2.15 12.65
C TYR A 97 -6.61 -0.94 12.22
N ASN A 98 -6.35 -0.76 10.93
CA ASN A 98 -5.61 0.39 10.44
C ASN A 98 -6.48 1.65 10.39
N THR A 99 -5.82 2.79 10.46
CA THR A 99 -6.46 4.11 10.61
C THR A 99 -6.13 5.05 9.46
N ARG A 100 -6.88 6.15 9.32
CA ARG A 100 -6.61 7.18 8.30
C ARG A 100 -5.30 7.91 8.61
N GLU A 101 -4.98 8.09 9.87
CA GLU A 101 -3.75 8.70 10.35
C GLU A 101 -2.52 7.87 9.94
N GLU A 102 -2.63 6.53 9.94
CA GLU A 102 -1.56 5.66 9.41
C GLU A 102 -1.44 5.76 7.88
N VAL A 103 -2.54 5.97 7.16
CA VAL A 103 -2.50 6.27 5.72
C VAL A 103 -1.82 7.61 5.46
N ASP A 104 -2.12 8.63 6.26
CA ASP A 104 -1.49 9.95 6.17
C ASP A 104 0.02 9.85 6.47
N ALA A 105 0.40 9.07 7.49
CA ALA A 105 1.79 8.78 7.81
C ALA A 105 2.50 8.07 6.66
N LEU A 106 1.87 7.08 6.02
CA LEU A 106 2.39 6.41 4.83
C LEU A 106 2.59 7.41 3.68
N ALA A 107 1.58 8.21 3.35
CA ALA A 107 1.65 9.17 2.25
C ALA A 107 2.73 10.24 2.50
N SER A 108 2.83 10.75 3.74
CA SER A 108 3.87 11.68 4.16
C SER A 108 5.27 11.06 4.08
N GLY A 109 5.42 9.82 4.56
CA GLY A 109 6.67 9.06 4.49
C GLY A 109 7.13 8.85 3.06
N ILE A 110 6.23 8.46 2.16
CA ILE A 110 6.55 8.31 0.72
C ILE A 110 6.98 9.65 0.12
N LYS A 111 6.27 10.75 0.41
CA LYS A 111 6.64 12.09 -0.06
C LYS A 111 8.01 12.51 0.46
N GLN A 112 8.33 12.21 1.72
CA GLN A 112 9.62 12.50 2.32
C GLN A 112 10.74 11.71 1.65
N VAL A 113 10.56 10.40 1.46
CA VAL A 113 11.55 9.55 0.78
C VAL A 113 11.74 9.98 -0.68
N SER A 114 10.65 10.32 -1.38
CA SER A 114 10.71 10.76 -2.78
C SER A 114 11.60 11.99 -2.98
N ARG A 115 11.63 12.92 -2.02
CA ARG A 115 12.47 14.13 -2.06
C ARG A 115 13.97 13.87 -1.86
N MET A 116 14.37 12.66 -1.46
CA MET A 116 15.77 12.30 -1.27
C MET A 116 16.47 11.87 -2.57
N PHE A 117 15.71 11.71 -3.66
CA PHE A 117 16.17 11.27 -4.98
C PHE A 117 15.91 12.35 -6.03
#